data_AF-A0A920N978-F1
#
_entry.id   AF-A0A920N978-F1
#
_cell.length_a   1.000
_cell.length_b   1.000
_cell.length_c   1.000
_cell.angle_alpha   90.00
_cell.angle_beta   90.00
_cell.angle_gamma   90.00
#
_symmetry.space_group_name_H-M   'P 1'
#
loop_
_entity.id
_entity.type
_entity.pdbx_description
1 polymer ?
#
loop_
_entity_poly.entity_id
_entity_poly.type
_entity_poly.pdbx_seq_one_letter_code
_entity_poly.pdbx_strand_id
1 'polypeptide(L)'
;MDSLGISHGASGHNTGGLFAGQTSHTHPPVFRDWAIQARELYAELATSDGPLADPGIDFVRSGSLRIDGKWPGSLSDYAASENQRGNHSQALSQTDLSDFEPLLSPRFTEGFYCEDDATFHPLRTALGPRS
;
A
#
# COMPACT_ATOMS: atom_id res chain seq x y z
N MET A 1 3.06 -31.87 8.87
CA MET A 1 2.05 -30.83 8.55
C MET A 1 2.33 -30.32 7.15
N ASP A 2 1.49 -30.72 6.20
CA ASP A 2 1.69 -30.45 4.80
C ASP A 2 1.54 -28.95 4.51
N SER A 3 2.60 -28.34 3.98
CA SER A 3 2.65 -26.95 3.51
C SER A 3 1.65 -26.64 2.39
N LEU A 4 0.96 -27.67 1.88
CA LEU A 4 -0.04 -27.59 0.81
C LEU A 4 -1.32 -26.84 1.21
N GLY A 5 -1.52 -26.46 2.48
CA GLY A 5 -2.76 -25.79 2.92
C GLY A 5 -2.70 -24.27 3.05
N ILE A 6 -1.54 -23.68 3.41
CA ILE A 6 -1.50 -22.33 3.99
C ILE A 6 -1.52 -21.21 2.92
N SER A 7 -1.01 -21.48 1.71
CA SER A 7 -0.88 -20.48 0.64
C SER A 7 -1.85 -20.66 -0.54
N HIS A 8 -2.79 -21.60 -0.50
CA HIS A 8 -3.68 -21.84 -1.65
C HIS A 8 -4.94 -20.96 -1.63
N GLY A 9 -5.19 -20.24 -0.53
CA GLY A 9 -6.28 -19.28 -0.41
C GLY A 9 -5.93 -17.90 -0.96
N ALA A 10 -6.73 -16.90 -0.56
CA ALA A 10 -6.51 -15.50 -0.95
C ALA A 10 -5.10 -14.99 -0.57
N SER A 11 -4.53 -15.48 0.53
CA SER A 11 -3.21 -15.02 1.00
C SER A 11 -2.06 -15.38 0.07
N GLY A 12 -2.09 -16.50 -0.66
CA GLY A 12 -1.03 -16.79 -1.65
C GLY A 12 -1.30 -16.22 -3.04
N HIS A 13 -2.51 -15.74 -3.31
CA HIS A 13 -2.90 -15.13 -4.59
C HIS A 13 -3.02 -13.59 -4.51
N ASN A 14 -2.81 -12.98 -3.34
CA ASN A 14 -2.87 -11.53 -3.22
C ASN A 14 -1.66 -10.87 -3.91
N THR A 15 -1.75 -9.57 -4.16
CA THR A 15 -0.70 -8.78 -4.84
C THR A 15 0.27 -8.08 -3.88
N GLY A 16 0.09 -8.25 -2.56
CA GLY A 16 1.00 -7.77 -1.54
C GLY A 16 0.88 -6.28 -1.17
N GLY A 17 -0.19 -5.60 -1.59
CA GLY A 17 -0.36 -4.17 -1.34
C GLY A 17 -0.67 -3.81 0.12
N LEU A 18 0.09 -2.86 0.66
CA LEU A 18 -0.14 -2.19 1.94
C LEU A 18 -0.47 -0.72 1.66
N PHE A 19 -1.68 -0.50 1.13
CA PHE A 19 -2.13 0.78 0.59
C PHE A 19 -3.06 1.49 1.57
N ALA A 20 -2.50 1.98 2.67
CA ALA A 20 -3.28 2.61 3.72
C ALA A 20 -4.07 3.79 3.15
N GLY A 21 -3.46 4.58 2.25
CA GLY A 21 -4.08 5.71 1.54
C GLY A 21 -5.20 5.35 0.56
N GLN A 22 -5.40 4.07 0.25
CA GLN A 22 -6.42 3.59 -0.69
C GLN A 22 -7.62 2.89 -0.05
N THR A 23 -7.70 2.82 1.29
CA THR A 23 -8.90 2.25 1.95
C THR A 23 -10.16 3.00 1.48
N SER A 24 -11.30 2.31 1.36
CA SER A 24 -12.53 2.97 0.92
C SER A 24 -12.97 4.03 1.93
N HIS A 25 -13.40 5.21 1.46
CA HIS A 25 -13.99 6.24 2.31
C HIS A 25 -15.36 5.82 2.89
N THR A 26 -15.96 4.75 2.38
CA THR A 26 -17.21 4.18 2.90
C THR A 26 -16.99 3.29 4.13
N HIS A 27 -15.74 2.97 4.46
CA HIS A 27 -15.41 2.21 5.64
C HIS A 27 -15.35 3.10 6.89
N PRO A 28 -15.57 2.54 8.09
CA PRO A 28 -15.31 3.24 9.34
C PRO A 28 -13.88 3.82 9.37
N PRO A 29 -13.67 5.06 9.86
CA PRO A 29 -12.35 5.70 9.88
C PRO A 29 -11.26 4.87 10.55
N VAL A 30 -11.62 4.07 11.56
CA VAL A 30 -10.67 3.20 12.29
C VAL A 30 -9.95 2.20 11.38
N PHE A 31 -10.56 1.76 10.27
CA PHE A 31 -9.87 0.87 9.32
C PHE A 31 -8.72 1.57 8.60
N ARG A 32 -8.79 2.89 8.42
CA ARG A 32 -7.66 3.67 7.90
C ARG A 32 -6.49 3.62 8.88
N ASP A 33 -6.77 3.92 10.14
CA ASP A 33 -5.76 4.00 11.20
C ASP A 33 -5.09 2.64 11.40
N TRP A 34 -5.87 1.55 11.34
CA TRP A 34 -5.34 0.19 11.36
C TRP A 34 -4.49 -0.16 10.13
N ALA A 35 -4.87 0.31 8.94
CA ALA A 35 -4.07 0.07 7.74
C ALA A 35 -2.71 0.76 7.82
N ILE A 36 -2.65 1.99 8.33
CA ILE A 36 -1.38 2.70 8.60
C ILE A 36 -0.56 1.91 9.62
N GLN A 37 -1.14 1.58 10.78
CA GLN A 37 -0.42 0.83 11.83
C GLN A 37 0.10 -0.53 11.33
N ALA A 38 -0.71 -1.27 10.56
CA ALA A 38 -0.30 -2.54 9.99
C ALA A 38 0.90 -2.37 9.06
N ARG A 39 0.89 -1.36 8.17
CA ARG A 39 2.01 -1.08 7.27
C ARG A 39 3.30 -0.78 8.03
N GLU A 40 3.22 0.06 9.08
CA GLU A 40 4.40 0.39 9.90
C GLU A 40 4.93 -0.84 10.65
N LEU A 41 4.05 -1.70 11.16
CA LEU A 41 4.46 -2.98 11.75
C LEU A 41 5.15 -3.89 10.73
N TYR A 42 4.67 -3.98 9.50
CA TYR A 42 5.36 -4.74 8.45
C TYR A 42 6.76 -4.19 8.15
N ALA A 43 6.93 -2.87 8.17
CA ALA A 43 8.23 -2.25 7.97
C ALA A 43 9.21 -2.60 9.10
N GLU A 44 8.77 -2.55 10.37
CA GLU A 44 9.58 -2.94 11.52
C GLU A 44 9.98 -4.42 11.46
N LEU A 45 9.01 -5.28 11.12
CA LEU A 45 9.22 -6.72 11.07
C LEU A 45 10.15 -7.15 9.91
N ALA A 46 10.17 -6.39 8.81
CA ALA A 46 10.97 -6.66 7.61
C ALA A 46 12.36 -6.00 7.63
N THR A 47 12.77 -5.38 8.74
CA THR A 47 14.16 -4.92 8.94
C THR A 47 15.15 -6.09 8.84
N SER A 48 16.43 -5.81 8.57
CA SER A 48 17.46 -6.86 8.39
C SER A 48 17.64 -7.78 9.60
N ASP A 49 17.33 -7.29 10.81
CA ASP A 49 17.37 -8.04 12.06
C ASP A 49 15.96 -8.44 12.55
N GLY A 50 14.94 -8.12 11.76
CA GLY A 50 13.55 -8.37 12.07
C GLY A 50 13.16 -9.84 11.86
N PRO A 51 12.07 -10.29 12.50
CA PRO A 51 11.60 -11.67 12.40
C PRO A 51 11.21 -12.11 10.98
N LEU A 52 11.11 -11.16 10.03
CA LEU A 52 10.78 -11.44 8.63
C LEU A 52 11.99 -11.32 7.68
N ALA A 53 13.19 -11.08 8.21
CA ALA A 53 14.43 -11.05 7.42
C ALA A 53 14.80 -12.43 6.85
N ASP A 54 14.80 -13.46 7.70
CA ASP A 54 15.13 -14.85 7.33
C ASP A 54 14.17 -15.45 6.28
N PRO A 55 12.84 -15.21 6.36
CA PRO A 55 11.93 -15.60 5.28
C PRO A 55 12.02 -14.75 4.00
N GLY A 56 12.88 -13.73 3.97
CA GLY A 56 13.13 -12.92 2.78
C GLY A 56 11.88 -12.16 2.33
N ILE A 57 11.14 -11.60 3.29
CA ILE A 57 10.05 -10.69 2.96
C ILE A 57 10.65 -9.43 2.32
N ASP A 58 10.33 -9.26 1.04
CA ASP A 58 10.76 -8.12 0.25
C ASP A 58 9.79 -6.95 0.48
N PHE A 59 9.86 -6.34 1.65
CA PHE A 59 9.07 -5.14 1.97
C PHE A 59 9.68 -3.94 1.26
N VAL A 60 8.88 -3.29 0.41
CA VAL A 60 9.32 -2.15 -0.39
C VAL A 60 8.34 -1.00 -0.23
N ARG A 61 8.83 0.14 0.29
CA ARG A 61 8.11 1.43 0.26
C ARG A 61 8.30 2.07 -1.11
N SER A 62 7.51 1.62 -2.08
CA SER A 62 7.48 2.17 -3.44
C SER A 62 6.48 3.31 -3.61
N GLY A 63 5.67 3.58 -2.58
CA GLY A 63 4.46 4.36 -2.69
C GLY A 63 3.37 3.67 -3.51
N SER A 64 2.23 4.34 -3.64
CA SER A 64 1.11 3.90 -4.47
C SER A 64 0.47 5.09 -5.19
N LEU A 65 0.03 4.87 -6.43
CA LEU A 65 -0.70 5.85 -7.23
C LEU A 65 -2.13 5.36 -7.49
N ARG A 66 -3.14 6.18 -7.15
CA ARG A 66 -4.55 5.91 -7.42
C ARG A 66 -5.13 6.99 -8.33
N ILE A 67 -5.54 6.58 -9.53
CA ILE A 67 -5.99 7.42 -10.65
C ILE A 67 -7.51 7.39 -10.90
N ASP A 68 -8.23 6.50 -10.22
CA ASP A 68 -9.67 6.34 -10.33
C ASP A 68 -10.25 6.13 -8.93
N GLY A 69 -10.77 7.21 -8.36
CA GLY A 69 -11.24 7.21 -6.99
C GLY A 69 -12.35 8.22 -6.76
N LYS A 70 -13.41 7.75 -6.10
CA LYS A 70 -14.33 8.67 -5.41
C LYS A 70 -13.64 9.11 -4.13
N TRP A 71 -13.26 10.39 -4.08
CA TRP A 71 -12.68 11.02 -2.90
C TRP A 71 -13.79 11.59 -2.01
N PRO A 72 -13.64 11.54 -0.68
CA PRO A 72 -14.49 12.30 0.20
C PRO A 72 -14.14 13.79 0.09
N GLY A 73 -14.92 14.54 -0.68
CA GLY A 73 -14.64 15.96 -0.96
C GLY A 73 -13.70 16.13 -2.17
N SER A 74 -12.91 17.20 -2.17
CA SER A 74 -11.89 17.41 -3.21
C SER A 74 -10.68 16.50 -2.97
N LEU A 75 -9.96 16.14 -4.04
CA LEU A 75 -8.73 15.35 -3.94
C LEU A 75 -7.66 16.05 -3.07
N SER A 76 -7.56 17.38 -3.18
CA SER A 76 -6.63 18.18 -2.37
C SER A 76 -6.95 18.13 -0.88
N ASP A 77 -8.23 18.26 -0.52
CA ASP A 77 -8.66 18.17 0.89
C ASP A 77 -8.41 16.78 1.45
N TYR A 78 -8.66 15.74 0.62
CA TYR A 78 -8.39 14.36 0.99
C TYR A 78 -6.90 14.13 1.27
N ALA A 79 -6.01 14.56 0.37
CA ALA A 79 -4.57 14.47 0.57
C ALA A 79 -4.10 15.25 1.81
N ALA A 80 -4.62 16.46 2.03
CA ALA A 80 -4.31 17.23 3.24
C ALA A 80 -4.73 16.47 4.53
N SER A 81 -5.89 15.81 4.51
CA SER A 81 -6.38 15.02 5.64
C SER A 81 -5.53 13.78 5.92
N GLU A 82 -5.01 13.12 4.90
CA GLU A 82 -4.11 11.96 5.04
C GLU A 82 -2.74 12.42 5.61
N ASN A 83 -2.21 13.55 5.15
CA ASN A 83 -0.98 14.12 5.71
C ASN A 83 -1.13 14.49 7.20
N GLN A 84 -2.28 15.03 7.63
CA GLN A 84 -2.55 15.32 9.05
C GLN A 84 -2.55 14.05 9.92
N ARG A 85 -2.77 12.88 9.31
CA ARG A 85 -2.73 11.57 9.97
C ARG A 85 -1.34 10.91 9.91
N GLY A 86 -0.35 11.58 9.33
CA GLY A 86 0.99 11.03 9.12
C GLY A 86 1.07 10.04 7.96
N ASN A 87 0.17 10.15 6.98
CA ASN A 87 0.21 9.38 5.74
C ASN A 87 0.61 10.29 4.57
N HIS A 88 1.91 10.35 4.27
CA HIS A 88 2.51 11.28 3.31
C HIS A 88 1.91 11.07 1.92
N SER A 89 1.21 12.08 1.44
CA SER A 89 0.42 11.99 0.22
C SER A 89 0.30 13.29 -0.54
N GLN A 90 0.05 13.19 -1.83
CA GLN A 90 -0.01 14.29 -2.77
C GLN A 90 -1.21 14.13 -3.70
N ALA A 91 -1.91 15.24 -3.93
CA ALA A 91 -2.88 15.37 -5.01
C ALA A 91 -2.12 15.79 -6.27
N LEU A 92 -2.06 14.92 -7.27
CA LEU A 92 -1.38 15.17 -8.54
C LEU A 92 -2.38 15.72 -9.55
N SER A 93 -2.02 16.84 -10.19
CA SER A 93 -2.75 17.35 -11.35
C SER A 93 -2.46 16.51 -12.60
N GLN A 94 -3.16 16.77 -13.71
CA GLN A 94 -2.91 16.07 -14.98
C GLN A 94 -1.45 16.24 -15.45
N THR A 95 -0.89 17.44 -15.28
CA THR A 95 0.51 17.71 -15.64
C THR A 95 1.45 16.88 -14.77
N ASP A 96 1.27 16.94 -13.45
CA ASP A 96 2.11 16.18 -12.51
C ASP A 96 1.99 14.67 -12.74
N LEU A 97 0.78 14.17 -13.06
CA LEU A 97 0.56 12.77 -13.40
C LEU A 97 1.29 12.33 -14.66
N SER A 98 1.31 13.19 -15.68
CA SER A 98 1.97 12.86 -16.96
C SER A 98 3.49 12.80 -16.80
N ASP A 99 4.05 13.63 -15.91
CA ASP A 99 5.46 13.58 -15.55
C ASP A 99 5.77 12.39 -14.64
N PHE A 100 4.86 12.07 -13.71
CA PHE A 100 5.03 11.00 -12.73
C PHE A 100 4.88 9.60 -13.32
N GLU A 101 3.86 9.37 -14.17
CA GLU A 101 3.62 8.10 -14.87
C GLU A 101 3.39 8.36 -16.37
N PRO A 102 4.47 8.49 -17.18
CA PRO A 102 4.37 8.87 -18.58
C PRO A 102 3.62 7.88 -19.48
N LEU A 103 3.45 6.63 -19.04
CA LEU A 103 2.67 5.63 -19.76
C LEU A 103 1.17 5.68 -19.42
N LEU A 104 0.77 6.54 -18.47
CA LEU A 104 -0.62 6.71 -18.10
C LEU A 104 -1.43 7.31 -19.25
N SER A 105 -2.64 6.79 -19.46
CA SER A 105 -3.55 7.35 -20.44
C SER A 105 -3.91 8.81 -20.10
N PRO A 106 -3.87 9.74 -21.07
CA PRO A 106 -4.17 11.16 -20.84
C PRO A 106 -5.64 11.43 -20.47
N ARG A 107 -6.50 10.39 -20.47
CA ARG A 107 -7.89 10.48 -20.00
C ARG A 107 -8.00 10.69 -18.49
N PHE A 108 -6.95 10.37 -17.74
CA PHE A 108 -6.90 10.60 -16.30
C PHE A 108 -6.30 11.98 -16.04
N THR A 109 -7.04 12.81 -15.31
CA THR A 109 -6.72 14.22 -15.10
C THR A 109 -6.26 14.55 -13.68
N GLU A 110 -6.36 13.60 -12.76
CA GLU A 110 -5.94 13.76 -11.38
C GLU A 110 -5.60 12.39 -10.76
N GLY A 111 -4.76 12.39 -9.74
CA GLY A 111 -4.43 11.16 -9.01
C GLY A 111 -3.92 11.42 -7.60
N PHE A 112 -4.14 10.45 -6.73
CA PHE A 112 -3.65 10.46 -5.36
C PHE A 112 -2.39 9.61 -5.29
N TYR A 113 -1.26 10.22 -4.96
CA TYR A 113 -0.03 9.51 -4.68
C TYR A 113 0.20 9.46 -3.17
N CYS A 114 0.52 8.29 -2.64
CA CYS A 114 0.92 8.13 -1.24
C CYS A 114 2.30 7.50 -1.20
N GLU A 115 3.28 8.23 -0.67
CA GLU A 115 4.69 7.83 -0.66
C GLU A 115 4.95 6.72 0.37
N ASP A 116 4.26 6.76 1.51
CA ASP A 116 4.49 5.79 2.59
C ASP A 116 3.97 4.38 2.27
N ASP A 117 3.04 4.28 1.32
CA ASP A 117 2.43 3.02 0.90
C ASP A 117 3.50 2.02 0.40
N ALA A 118 3.23 0.73 0.64
CA ALA A 118 4.22 -0.30 0.45
C ALA A 118 3.67 -1.53 -0.25
N THR A 119 4.58 -2.35 -0.74
CA THR A 119 4.29 -3.70 -1.22
C THR A 119 5.19 -4.71 -0.51
N PHE A 120 4.76 -5.97 -0.49
CA PHE A 120 5.61 -7.10 -0.11
C PHE A 120 5.33 -8.30 -1.01
N HIS A 121 6.23 -9.29 -1.08
CA HIS A 121 6.00 -10.49 -1.87
C HIS A 121 5.23 -11.58 -1.08
N PRO A 122 3.93 -11.80 -1.34
CA PRO A 122 3.07 -12.58 -0.45
C PRO A 122 3.39 -14.08 -0.39
N LEU A 123 3.88 -14.68 -1.50
CA LEU A 123 4.31 -16.08 -1.50
C LEU A 123 5.61 -16.32 -0.73
N ARG A 124 6.54 -15.36 -0.70
CA ARG A 124 7.76 -15.47 0.13
C ARG A 124 7.40 -15.34 1.61
N THR A 125 6.50 -14.42 1.94
CA THR A 125 5.91 -14.28 3.27
C THR A 125 5.19 -15.54 3.74
N ALA A 126 4.42 -16.20 2.88
CA ALA A 126 3.66 -17.40 3.25
C ALA A 126 4.50 -18.68 3.31
N LEU A 127 5.65 -18.72 2.63
CA LEU A 127 6.49 -19.92 2.45
C LEU A 127 7.88 -19.79 3.11
N GLY A 128 8.05 -18.86 4.04
CA GLY A 128 9.29 -18.67 4.79
C GLY A 128 9.94 -20.00 5.23
N PRO A 129 11.29 -20.11 5.19
CA PRO A 129 11.98 -21.37 5.35
C PRO A 129 11.58 -21.98 6.69
N ARG A 130 11.06 -23.21 6.62
CA ARG A 130 10.92 -24.05 7.80
C ARG A 130 12.32 -24.44 8.22
N SER A 131 12.82 -23.82 9.29
CA SER A 131 13.95 -24.35 10.07
C SER A 131 13.61 -25.75 10.59
#